data_AF-A0A564QA36-F1
#
_entry.id   AF-A0A564QA36-F1
#
_cell.length_a   1.000
_cell.length_b   1.000
_cell.length_c   1.000
_cell.angle_alpha   90.00
_cell.angle_beta   90.00
_cell.angle_gamma   90.00
#
_symmetry.space_group_name_H-M   'P 1'
#
loop_
_entity.id
_entity.type
_entity.pdbx_description
1 polymer ?
#
loop_
_entity_poly.entity_id
_entity_poly.type
_entity_poly.pdbx_seq_one_letter_code
_entity_poly.pdbx_strand_id
1 'polypeptide(L)'
;MTMGEVGASTVLDLDVTTLKDVTPECNPIPYLVEDGSFTVLLKGDANGDGRIDMADCMYLAKHILSLSGFEQIVEAAVDVNGDGEIDMADCMYLAKHILEIVGFEELK
;
A
#
# COMPACT_ATOMS: atom_id res chain seq x y z
N MET A 1 5.59 -16.22 -12.52
CA MET A 1 4.50 -15.57 -11.74
C MET A 1 4.51 -14.11 -12.14
N THR A 2 3.44 -13.64 -12.77
CA THR A 2 3.22 -12.21 -13.04
C THR A 2 2.59 -11.62 -11.79
N MET A 3 3.29 -10.69 -11.13
CA MET A 3 2.67 -9.87 -10.09
C MET A 3 1.71 -8.90 -10.76
N GLY A 4 0.58 -8.61 -10.12
CA GLY A 4 -0.43 -7.68 -10.65
C GLY A 4 0.13 -6.26 -10.80
N GLU A 5 -0.60 -5.41 -11.54
CA GLU A 5 -0.30 -3.98 -11.61
C GLU A 5 -0.42 -3.33 -10.22
N VAL A 6 0.20 -2.17 -10.06
CA VAL A 6 0.17 -1.46 -8.79
C VAL A 6 -1.25 -0.99 -8.46
N GLY A 7 -1.69 -1.17 -7.21
CA GLY A 7 -3.08 -0.94 -6.81
C GLY A 7 -4.06 -2.04 -7.24
N ALA A 8 -3.58 -3.10 -7.90
CA ALA A 8 -4.40 -4.26 -8.20
C ALA A 8 -4.75 -5.01 -6.91
N SER A 9 -6.05 -5.29 -6.76
CA SER A 9 -6.56 -6.20 -5.74
C SER A 9 -6.82 -7.56 -6.37
N THR A 10 -6.45 -8.61 -5.65
CA THR A 10 -6.90 -9.96 -5.96
C THR A 10 -7.60 -10.50 -4.72
N VAL A 11 -8.69 -11.22 -4.95
CA VAL A 11 -9.41 -11.87 -3.86
C VAL A 11 -8.55 -13.05 -3.41
N LEU A 12 -8.19 -13.09 -2.12
CA LEU A 12 -7.61 -14.28 -1.53
C LEU A 12 -8.72 -15.31 -1.34
N ASP A 13 -8.99 -16.08 -2.39
CA ASP A 13 -10.03 -17.12 -2.38
C ASP A 13 -9.60 -18.28 -1.47
N LEU A 14 -10.24 -18.40 -0.31
CA LEU A 14 -9.95 -19.42 0.69
C LEU A 14 -10.93 -20.59 0.58
N ASP A 15 -10.61 -21.58 -0.26
CA ASP A 15 -11.41 -22.80 -0.36
C ASP A 15 -11.18 -23.78 0.80
N VAL A 16 -12.17 -23.93 1.69
CA VAL A 16 -12.17 -25.01 2.69
C VAL A 16 -12.58 -26.32 2.03
N THR A 17 -11.60 -27.16 1.71
CA THR A 17 -11.83 -28.45 1.04
C THR A 17 -12.39 -29.53 1.97
N THR A 18 -12.00 -29.53 3.25
CA THR A 18 -12.56 -30.44 4.27
C THR A 18 -12.49 -29.85 5.67
N LEU A 19 -13.64 -29.68 6.33
CA LEU A 19 -13.75 -29.40 7.77
C LEU A 19 -14.82 -30.31 8.39
N LYS A 20 -14.40 -31.28 9.20
CA LYS A 20 -15.26 -32.30 9.80
C LYS A 20 -14.93 -32.47 11.28
N ASP A 21 -15.91 -32.91 12.05
CA ASP A 21 -15.72 -33.23 13.46
C ASP A 21 -14.92 -34.54 13.65
N VAL A 22 -14.55 -34.80 14.90
CA VAL A 22 -13.76 -35.98 15.28
C VAL A 22 -14.63 -37.22 15.56
N THR A 23 -15.92 -37.17 15.23
CA THR A 23 -16.81 -38.33 15.40
C THR A 23 -16.51 -39.40 14.34
N PRO A 24 -16.84 -40.68 14.61
CA PRO A 24 -16.72 -41.74 13.61
C PRO A 24 -17.48 -41.45 12.30
N GLU A 25 -18.54 -40.66 12.38
CA GLU A 25 -19.35 -40.23 11.23
C GLU A 25 -18.73 -39.05 10.46
N CYS A 26 -17.72 -38.38 11.03
CA CYS A 26 -17.02 -37.22 10.49
C CYS A 26 -17.99 -36.15 9.96
N ASN A 27 -18.87 -35.66 10.83
CA ASN A 27 -19.92 -34.73 10.42
C ASN A 27 -19.31 -33.40 9.96
N PRO A 28 -19.84 -32.78 8.89
CA PRO A 28 -19.38 -31.47 8.46
C PRO A 28 -19.63 -30.40 9.53
N ILE A 29 -18.61 -29.60 9.83
CA ILE A 29 -18.71 -28.47 10.78
C ILE A 29 -19.14 -27.22 9.99
N PRO A 30 -20.14 -26.44 10.44
CA PRO A 30 -20.45 -25.15 9.82
C PRO A 30 -19.28 -24.17 9.95
N TYR A 31 -18.92 -23.49 8.86
CA TYR A 31 -17.88 -22.47 8.84
C TYR A 31 -18.31 -21.28 7.97
N LEU A 32 -17.69 -20.13 8.22
CA LEU A 32 -17.74 -18.95 7.37
C LEU A 32 -16.33 -18.75 6.81
N VAL A 33 -16.20 -18.59 5.50
CA VAL A 33 -14.95 -18.13 4.88
C VAL A 33 -15.09 -16.63 4.65
N GLU A 34 -14.10 -15.88 5.13
CA GLU A 34 -13.93 -14.47 4.74
C GLU A 34 -12.59 -14.37 4.00
N ASP A 35 -12.64 -13.90 2.76
CA ASP A 35 -11.44 -13.68 1.96
C ASP A 35 -10.60 -12.57 2.60
N GLY A 36 -9.30 -12.82 2.75
CA GLY A 36 -8.36 -11.79 3.17
C GLY A 36 -8.13 -10.77 2.05
N SER A 37 -8.03 -9.48 2.39
CA SER A 37 -7.46 -8.49 1.48
C SER A 37 -6.00 -8.25 1.82
N PHE A 38 -5.15 -8.17 0.79
CA PHE A 38 -3.82 -7.59 0.94
C PHE A 38 -3.70 -6.45 -0.08
N THR A 39 -3.28 -5.29 0.39
CA THR A 39 -3.11 -4.10 -0.44
C THR A 39 -1.63 -3.97 -0.81
N VAL A 40 -1.33 -3.96 -2.10
CA VAL A 40 0.01 -3.61 -2.59
C VAL A 40 0.11 -2.09 -2.58
N LEU A 41 0.94 -1.56 -1.68
CA LEU A 41 1.23 -0.14 -1.59
C LEU A 41 2.32 0.22 -2.60
N LEU A 42 2.12 1.29 -3.35
CA LEU A 42 3.16 1.89 -4.18
C LEU A 42 3.95 2.86 -3.32
N LYS A 43 5.22 2.56 -3.07
CA LYS A 43 6.08 3.51 -2.36
C LYS A 43 6.21 4.78 -3.21
N GLY A 44 5.94 5.94 -2.63
CA GLY A 44 5.88 7.23 -3.31
C GLY A 44 4.48 7.69 -3.75
N ASP A 45 3.46 6.83 -3.72
CA ASP A 45 2.07 7.20 -4.02
C ASP A 45 1.40 7.75 -2.75
N ALA A 46 1.47 9.06 -2.57
CA ALA A 46 0.96 9.73 -1.38
C ALA A 46 -0.57 9.89 -1.43
N ASN A 47 -1.15 9.96 -2.63
CA ASN A 47 -2.55 10.26 -2.84
C ASN A 47 -3.42 9.00 -3.09
N GLY A 48 -2.80 7.85 -3.33
CA GLY A 48 -3.43 6.55 -3.55
C GLY A 48 -4.00 6.33 -4.96
N ASP A 49 -3.56 7.08 -5.97
CA ASP A 49 -4.07 7.00 -7.34
C ASP A 49 -3.39 5.94 -8.21
N GLY A 50 -2.39 5.22 -7.65
CA GLY A 50 -1.65 4.16 -8.30
C GLY A 50 -0.54 4.66 -9.23
N ARG A 51 -0.19 5.95 -9.18
CA ARG A 51 0.92 6.56 -9.92
C ARG A 51 1.91 7.20 -8.94
N ILE A 52 3.14 7.40 -9.41
CA ILE A 52 4.14 8.20 -8.70
C ILE A 52 4.41 9.40 -9.59
N ASP A 53 3.85 10.56 -9.21
CA ASP A 53 4.08 11.81 -9.93
C ASP A 53 4.10 13.03 -8.99
N MET A 54 4.18 14.24 -9.57
CA MET A 54 4.29 15.45 -8.76
C MET A 54 3.03 15.79 -7.97
N ALA A 55 1.88 15.19 -8.28
CA ALA A 55 0.68 15.28 -7.46
C ALA A 55 0.92 14.67 -6.08
N ASP A 56 1.70 13.58 -5.97
CA ASP A 56 2.06 12.95 -4.70
C ASP A 56 2.91 13.88 -3.84
N CYS A 57 3.94 14.50 -4.44
CA CYS A 57 4.75 15.51 -3.77
C CYS A 57 3.90 16.67 -3.25
N MET A 58 2.95 17.15 -4.06
CA MET A 58 2.04 18.22 -3.64
C MET A 58 1.06 17.76 -2.55
N TYR A 59 0.56 16.53 -2.64
CA TYR A 59 -0.36 15.97 -1.67
C TYR A 59 0.33 15.86 -0.31
N LEU A 60 1.53 15.27 -0.28
CA LEU A 60 2.35 15.12 0.92
C LEU A 60 2.71 16.48 1.53
N ALA A 61 3.11 17.47 0.71
CA ALA A 61 3.40 18.81 1.20
C ALA A 61 2.17 19.48 1.85
N LYS A 62 0.98 19.29 1.29
CA LYS A 62 -0.27 19.82 1.86
C LYS A 62 -0.67 19.09 3.14
N HIS A 63 -0.41 17.79 3.23
CA HIS A 63 -0.57 16.99 4.44
C HIS A 63 0.33 17.53 5.57
N ILE A 64 1.62 17.73 5.29
CA ILE A 64 2.60 18.28 6.25
C ILE A 64 2.18 19.67 6.73
N LEU A 65 1.63 20.50 5.84
CA LEU A 65 1.07 21.81 6.17
C LEU A 65 -0.29 21.76 6.87
N SER A 66 -0.83 20.57 7.14
CA SER A 66 -2.12 20.33 7.80
C SER A 66 -3.28 21.07 7.11
N LEU A 67 -3.27 21.11 5.77
CA LEU A 67 -4.36 21.70 5.00
C LEU A 67 -5.58 20.79 5.00
N SER A 68 -6.76 21.39 5.12
CA SER A 68 -8.03 20.66 5.11
C SER A 68 -8.23 19.92 3.78
N GLY A 69 -8.59 18.64 3.85
CA GLY A 69 -8.81 17.76 2.70
C GLY A 69 -7.59 16.94 2.25
N PHE A 70 -6.49 16.99 3.00
CA PHE A 70 -5.25 16.25 2.74
C PHE A 70 -4.82 15.43 3.97
N GLU A 71 -5.75 15.05 4.84
CA GLU A 71 -5.45 14.36 6.10
C GLU A 71 -5.11 12.87 5.91
N GLN A 72 -5.49 12.29 4.77
CA GLN A 72 -5.32 10.87 4.50
C GLN A 72 -4.07 10.65 3.65
N ILE A 73 -3.05 10.05 4.24
CA ILE A 73 -1.86 9.57 3.52
C ILE A 73 -1.63 8.11 3.87
N VAL A 74 -0.94 7.40 2.99
CA VAL A 74 -0.41 6.07 3.30
C VAL A 74 0.98 6.26 3.92
N GLU A 75 1.06 6.33 5.26
CA GLU A 75 2.32 6.57 5.98
C GLU A 75 3.47 5.66 5.53
N ALA A 76 3.20 4.37 5.34
CA ALA A 76 4.19 3.38 4.90
C ALA A 76 4.69 3.58 3.44
N ALA A 77 3.98 4.37 2.64
CA ALA A 77 4.35 4.70 1.27
C ALA A 77 5.07 6.06 1.15
N VAL A 78 4.92 6.95 2.14
CA VAL A 78 5.39 8.34 2.03
C VAL A 78 6.68 8.66 2.77
N ASP A 79 7.12 7.81 3.71
CA ASP A 79 8.52 7.80 4.15
C ASP A 79 9.36 7.16 3.02
N VAL A 80 9.76 7.99 2.06
CA VAL A 80 10.45 7.55 0.84
C VAL A 80 11.96 7.59 1.00
N ASN A 81 12.44 8.33 2.01
CA ASN A 81 13.84 8.51 2.30
C ASN A 81 14.34 7.50 3.36
N GLY A 82 13.43 6.90 4.13
CA GLY A 82 13.66 5.83 5.09
C GLY A 82 14.26 6.29 6.42
N ASP A 83 14.06 7.56 6.80
CA ASP A 83 14.54 8.10 8.08
C ASP A 83 13.52 7.92 9.23
N GLY A 84 12.31 7.45 8.91
CA GLY A 84 11.25 7.21 9.88
C GLY A 84 10.48 8.46 10.29
N GLU A 85 10.77 9.62 9.68
CA GLU A 85 9.97 10.84 9.81
C GLU A 85 9.22 11.09 8.48
N ILE A 86 8.03 11.69 8.55
CA ILE A 86 7.26 12.07 7.36
C ILE A 86 7.31 13.59 7.26
N ASP A 87 8.18 14.10 6.39
CA ASP A 87 8.46 15.53 6.33
C ASP A 87 8.75 16.06 4.91
N MET A 88 9.23 17.31 4.83
CA MET A 88 9.50 17.94 3.54
C MET A 88 10.72 17.32 2.83
N ALA A 89 11.58 16.60 3.55
CA ALA A 89 12.68 15.84 2.95
C ALA A 89 12.14 14.70 2.08
N ASP A 90 11.06 14.03 2.48
CA ASP A 90 10.37 13.03 1.66
C ASP A 90 9.81 13.63 0.37
N CYS A 91 9.15 14.78 0.47
CA CYS A 91 8.66 15.51 -0.71
C CYS A 91 9.80 15.81 -1.69
N MET A 92 10.94 16.26 -1.17
CA MET A 92 12.12 16.59 -1.97
C MET A 92 12.78 15.34 -2.57
N TYR A 93 12.81 14.23 -1.81
CA TYR A 93 13.36 12.96 -2.27
C TYR A 93 12.51 12.40 -3.42
N LEU A 94 11.18 12.37 -3.24
CA LEU A 94 10.22 11.94 -4.24
C LEU A 94 10.29 12.81 -5.50
N ALA A 95 10.38 14.13 -5.35
CA ALA A 95 10.52 15.04 -6.48
C ALA A 95 11.81 14.79 -7.28
N LYS A 96 12.92 14.49 -6.61
CA LYS A 96 14.19 14.15 -7.27
C LYS A 96 14.13 12.80 -7.97
N HIS A 97 13.43 11.83 -7.38
CA HIS A 97 13.16 10.53 -8.00
C HIS A 97 12.35 10.69 -9.30
N ILE A 98 11.26 11.46 -9.28
CA ILE A 98 10.42 11.73 -10.45
C ILE A 98 11.20 12.46 -11.56
N LEU A 99 12.16 13.31 -11.18
CA LEU A 99 13.04 14.02 -12.12
C LEU A 99 14.25 13.19 -12.58
N GLU A 100 14.33 11.91 -12.20
CA GLU A 100 15.43 11.00 -12.53
C GLU A 100 16.82 11.57 -12.18
N ILE A 101 16.90 12.27 -11.05
CA ILE A 101 18.17 12.83 -10.57
C ILE A 101 19.05 11.71 -10.04
N VAL A 102 20.30 11.67 -10.53
CA VAL A 102 21.31 10.68 -10.12
C VAL A 102 21.46 10.64 -8.59
N GLY A 103 21.33 9.45 -8.01
CA GLY A 103 21.39 9.21 -6.56
C GLY A 103 20.04 9.19 -5.84
N PHE A 104 18.93 9.33 -6.56
CA PHE A 104 17.55 9.28 -6.05
C PHE A 104 16.70 8.26 -6.82
N GLU A 105 17.32 7.24 -7.40
CA GLU A 105 16.65 6.25 -8.24
C GLU A 105 15.77 5.27 -7.46
N GLU A 106 16.00 5.09 -6.16
CA GLU A 106 15.29 4.12 -5.32
C GLU A 106 14.57 4.82 -4.17
N LEU A 107 13.29 4.53 -3.99
CA LEU A 107 12.54 4.89 -2.79
C LEU A 107 12.77 3.82 -1.72
N LYS A 108 13.12 4.22 -0.51
CA LYS A 108 13.61 3.32 0.56
C LYS A 108 12.50 2.89 1.47
#